data_AF-A0AAW2VEP3-F1
#
_entry.id   AF-A0AAW2VEP3-F1
#
_cell.length_a   1.000
_cell.length_b   1.000
_cell.length_c   1.000
_cell.angle_alpha   90.00
_cell.angle_beta   90.00
_cell.angle_gamma   90.00
#
_symmetry.space_group_name_H-M   'P 1'
#
loop_
_entity.id
_entity.type
_entity.pdbx_description
1 polymer ?
#
loop_
_entity_poly.entity_id
_entity_poly.type
_entity_poly.pdbx_seq_one_letter_code
_entity_poly.pdbx_strand_id
1 'polypeptide(L)' 'MRKVWMKLDFINEAREMAVARIAMYKARMAKVYNARVRPRNFQVGDLILRKAEASGPVGKLDPKCEGPYKVMEIINGGA' A
#
# COMPACT_ATOMS: atom_id res chain seq x y z
N MET A 1 44.72 8.45 12.53
CA MET A 1 43.26 8.69 12.63
C MET A 1 42.57 8.10 11.39
N ARG A 2 42.20 6.82 11.41
CA ARG A 2 41.68 6.08 10.22
C ARG A 2 40.76 4.91 10.59
N LYS A 3 40.16 4.94 11.79
CA LYS A 3 39.30 3.86 12.33
C LYS A 3 37.80 4.20 12.36
N VAL A 4 37.44 5.48 12.20
CA VAL A 4 36.03 5.94 12.32
C VAL A 4 35.28 5.76 10.99
N TRP A 5 35.95 5.99 9.85
CA TRP A 5 35.37 5.91 8.51
C TRP A 5 34.96 4.47 8.13
N MET A 6 35.84 3.48 8.32
CA MET A 6 35.50 2.08 8.04
C MET A 6 34.28 1.59 8.82
N LYS A 7 34.07 2.04 10.05
CA LYS A 7 32.88 1.65 10.85
C LYS A 7 31.59 2.22 10.28
N LEU A 8 31.64 3.40 9.66
CA LEU A 8 30.47 4.06 9.09
C LEU A 8 30.05 3.37 7.78
N ASP A 9 31.00 2.93 6.98
CA ASP A 9 30.75 2.21 5.73
C ASP A 9 29.97 0.90 5.98
N PHE A 10 30.35 0.12 6.99
CA PHE A 10 29.61 -1.11 7.38
C PHE A 10 28.15 -0.82 7.80
N ILE A 11 27.89 0.32 8.44
CA ILE A 11 26.54 0.71 8.85
C ILE A 11 25.69 1.08 7.63
N ASN A 12 26.29 1.80 6.67
CA ASN A 12 25.61 2.16 5.42
C ASN A 12 25.29 0.91 4.59
N GLU A 13 26.26 0.01 4.40
CA GLU A 13 26.06 -1.26 3.71
C GLU A 13 24.94 -2.09 4.36
N ALA A 14 24.94 -2.19 5.70
CA ALA A 14 23.89 -2.90 6.43
C ALA A 14 22.50 -2.27 6.23
N ARG A 15 22.42 -0.92 6.20
CA ARG A 15 21.17 -0.19 5.95
C ARG A 15 20.68 -0.41 4.52
N GLU A 16 21.56 -0.36 3.54
CA GLU A 16 21.23 -0.60 2.13
C GLU A 16 20.71 -2.02 1.92
N MET A 17 21.37 -3.02 2.49
CA MET A 17 20.89 -4.40 2.49
C MET A 17 19.52 -4.53 3.15
N ALA A 18 19.27 -3.85 4.27
CA ALA A 18 17.96 -3.86 4.93
C ALA A 18 16.85 -3.23 4.06
N VAL A 19 17.13 -2.09 3.42
CA VAL A 19 16.21 -1.43 2.49
C VAL A 19 15.91 -2.34 1.29
N ALA A 20 16.93 -2.96 0.70
CA ALA A 20 16.78 -3.89 -0.41
C ALA A 20 15.88 -5.08 -0.02
N ARG A 21 16.10 -5.66 1.16
CA ARG A 21 15.24 -6.75 1.68
C ARG A 21 13.79 -6.32 1.87
N ILE A 22 13.55 -5.14 2.43
CA ILE A 22 12.18 -4.60 2.60
C ILE A 22 11.52 -4.39 1.23
N ALA A 23 12.24 -3.83 0.26
CA ALA A 23 11.73 -3.61 -1.08
C ALA A 23 11.37 -4.93 -1.78
N MET A 24 12.25 -5.94 -1.72
CA MET A 24 11.99 -7.27 -2.25
C MET A 24 10.77 -7.93 -1.60
N TYR A 25 10.65 -7.83 -0.28
CA TYR A 25 9.51 -8.36 0.45
C TYR A 25 8.20 -7.68 0.02
N LYS A 26 8.18 -6.35 -0.04
CA LYS A 26 7.00 -5.59 -0.50
C LYS A 26 6.61 -5.96 -1.93
N ALA A 27 7.56 -6.07 -2.84
CA ALA A 27 7.31 -6.47 -4.22
C ALA A 27 6.72 -7.88 -4.32
N ARG A 28 7.24 -8.84 -3.54
CA ARG A 28 6.69 -10.20 -3.47
C ARG A 28 5.25 -10.20 -2.96
N MET A 29 4.97 -9.45 -1.90
CA MET A 29 3.61 -9.34 -1.34
C MET A 29 2.65 -8.70 -2.33
N ALA A 30 3.06 -7.62 -3.01
CA ALA A 30 2.26 -6.97 -4.04
C ALA A 30 1.94 -7.93 -5.19
N LYS A 31 2.91 -8.74 -5.66
CA LYS A 31 2.69 -9.73 -6.72
C LYS A 31 1.63 -10.77 -6.31
N VAL A 32 1.73 -11.32 -5.11
CA VAL A 32 0.77 -12.32 -4.61
C VAL A 32 -0.62 -11.71 -4.41
N TYR A 33 -0.69 -10.50 -3.88
CA TYR A 33 -1.95 -9.77 -3.69
C TYR A 33 -2.61 -9.50 -5.04
N ASN A 34 -1.90 -8.86 -5.97
CA ASN A 34 -2.43 -8.48 -7.28
C ASN A 34 -2.87 -9.69 -8.11
N ALA A 35 -2.18 -10.84 -7.98
CA ALA A 35 -2.59 -12.08 -8.65
C ALA A 35 -3.94 -12.63 -8.13
N ARG A 36 -4.37 -12.24 -6.92
CA ARG A 36 -5.63 -12.66 -6.30
C ARG A 36 -6.74 -11.62 -6.47
N VAL A 37 -6.40 -10.37 -6.74
CA VAL A 37 -7.37 -9.31 -7.00
C VAL A 37 -8.09 -9.61 -8.30
N ARG A 38 -9.42 -9.72 -8.22
CA ARG A 38 -10.28 -9.83 -9.39
C ARG A 38 -10.80 -8.44 -9.75
N PRO A 39 -10.65 -7.98 -11.00
CA PRO A 39 -11.33 -6.80 -11.48
C PRO A 39 -12.83 -6.94 -11.20
N ARG A 40 -13.43 -5.89 -10.63
CA ARG A 40 -14.87 -5.81 -10.39
C ARG A 40 -15.43 -4.64 -11.18
N ASN A 41 -16.45 -4.93 -11.97
CA ASN A 41 -17.27 -3.91 -12.59
C ASN A 41 -18.37 -3.55 -11.59
N PHE A 42 -18.44 -2.28 -11.20
CA PHE A 42 -19.52 -1.79 -10.36
C PHE A 42 -20.70 -1.36 -11.22
N GLN A 43 -21.90 -1.49 -10.68
CA GLN A 43 -23.14 -1.01 -11.27
C GLN A 43 -23.80 0.03 -10.35
N VAL A 44 -24.59 0.93 -10.94
CA VAL A 44 -25.43 1.83 -10.14
C VAL A 44 -26.35 0.98 -9.26
N GLY A 45 -26.36 1.29 -7.97
CA GLY A 45 -27.10 0.56 -6.95
C GLY A 45 -26.29 -0.46 -6.16
N ASP A 46 -25.09 -0.83 -6.60
CA ASP A 46 -24.21 -1.72 -5.85
C ASP A 46 -23.83 -1.11 -4.49
N LEU A 47 -23.72 -1.97 -3.48
CA LEU A 47 -23.16 -1.61 -2.19
C LEU A 47 -21.66 -1.92 -2.16
N ILE A 48 -20.85 -0.90 -1.86
CA ILE A 48 -19.39 -0.99 -1.83
C ILE A 48 -18.84 -0.49 -0.51
N LEU A 49 -17.70 -1.03 -0.08
CA LEU A 49 -16.90 -0.42 0.98
C LEU A 49 -15.97 0.61 0.36
N ARG A 50 -15.90 1.80 0.95
CA ARG A 50 -14.94 2.83 0.54
C ARG A 50 -13.70 2.73 1.42
N LYS A 51 -12.54 3.05 0.85
CA LYS A 51 -11.29 3.17 1.61
C LYS A 51 -11.40 4.38 2.54
N ALA A 52 -11.20 4.18 3.85
CA ALA A 52 -11.45 5.21 4.87
C ALA A 52 -10.58 6.46 4.66
N GLU A 53 -9.39 6.31 4.08
CA GLU A 53 -8.51 7.42 3.74
C GLU A 53 -9.10 8.41 2.71
N ALA A 54 -10.15 8.01 1.99
CA ALA A 54 -10.88 8.91 1.09
C ALA A 54 -11.70 9.97 1.86
N SER A 55 -12.01 9.72 3.13
CA SER A 55 -12.76 10.64 4.00
C SER A 55 -11.86 11.44 4.95
N GLY A 56 -10.59 11.06 5.10
CA GLY A 56 -9.60 11.79 5.90
C GLY A 56 -8.45 10.90 6.41
N PRO A 57 -7.53 11.45 7.23
CA PRO A 57 -6.46 10.66 7.84
C PRO A 57 -7.01 9.55 8.75
N VAL A 58 -6.44 8.35 8.65
CA VAL A 58 -6.86 7.16 9.39
C VAL A 58 -5.70 6.69 10.28
N GLY A 59 -5.98 6.42 11.55
CA GLY A 59 -5.02 5.89 12.51
C GLY A 59 -4.70 4.41 12.29
N LYS A 60 -3.66 3.91 12.97
CA LYS A 60 -3.18 2.54 12.80
C LYS A 60 -4.19 1.46 13.20
N LEU A 61 -5.04 1.77 14.17
CA LEU A 61 -6.05 0.86 14.73
C LEU A 61 -7.46 1.15 14.20
N ASP A 62 -7.60 2.19 13.38
CA ASP A 62 -8.88 2.55 12.81
C ASP A 62 -9.23 1.60 11.65
N PRO A 63 -10.52 1.42 11.34
CA PRO A 63 -10.95 0.62 10.19
C PRO A 63 -10.37 1.16 8.88
N LYS A 64 -9.80 0.28 8.06
CA LYS A 64 -9.25 0.64 6.73
C LYS A 64 -10.33 0.95 5.69
N CYS A 65 -11.53 0.45 5.94
CA CYS A 65 -12.67 0.63 5.07
C CYS A 65 -13.85 1.16 5.88
N GLU A 66 -14.62 2.04 5.28
CA GLU A 66 -15.81 2.64 5.85
C GLU A 66 -17.05 2.23 5.06
N GLY A 67 -18.15 2.06 5.80
CA GLY A 67 -19.55 2.00 5.35
C GLY A 67 -19.90 1.00 4.24
N PRO A 68 -21.17 0.63 4.10
CA PRO A 68 -21.71 0.30 2.79
C PRO A 68 -22.17 1.61 2.11
N TYR A 69 -21.54 1.96 0.99
CA TYR A 69 -21.92 3.07 0.11
C TYR A 69 -22.67 2.53 -1.10
N LYS A 70 -23.71 3.25 -1.53
CA LYS A 70 -24.41 2.94 -2.77
C LYS A 70 -23.76 3.68 -3.94
N VAL A 71 -23.45 2.97 -5.01
CA VAL A 71 -23.01 3.60 -6.27
C VAL A 71 -24.20 4.34 -6.88
N MET A 72 -24.08 5.65 -7.06
CA MET A 72 -25.13 6.49 -7.65
C MET A 72 -24.92 6.73 -9.14
N GLU A 73 -23.67 6.82 -9.57
CA GLU A 73 -23.28 7.07 -10.96
C GLU A 73 -21.95 6.38 -11.28
N ILE A 74 -21.73 6.07 -12.56
CA ILE A 74 -20.47 5.50 -13.06
C ILE A 74 -19.90 6.51 -14.05
N ILE A 75 -18.76 7.08 -13.71
CA ILE A 75 -18.03 8.00 -14.57
C ILE A 75 -16.97 7.19 -15.33
N ASN A 76 -17.20 6.96 -16.62
CA ASN A 76 -16.24 6.28 -17.49
C ASN A 76 -15.10 7.25 -17.82
N GLY A 77 -13.86 6.88 -17.48
CA GLY A 77 -12.68 7.75 -17.65
C GLY A 77 -11.80 7.88 -16.41
N GLY A 78 -12.04 7.09 -15.37
CA GLY A 78 -11.18 7.06 -14.18
C GLY A 78 -9.83 6.38 -14.44
N ALA A 79 -8.84 7.18 -14.85
CA ALA A 79 -7.41 7.10 -14.52
C ALA A 79 -6.77 8.46 -14.87
#